data_AF-A0A0Q4C859-F1
#
_entry.id   AF-A0A0Q4C859-F1
#
_cell.length_a   1.000
_cell.length_b   1.000
_cell.length_c   1.000
_cell.angle_alpha   90.00
_cell.angle_beta   90.00
_cell.angle_gamma   90.00
#
_symmetry.space_group_name_H-M   'P 1'
#
loop_
_entity.id
_entity.type
_entity.pdbx_description
1 polymer ?
#
loop_
_entity_poly.entity_id
_entity_poly.type
_entity_poly.pdbx_seq_one_letter_code
_entity_poly.pdbx_strand_id
1 'polypeptide(L)'
;MLLLALIAYQTMLPVPPPRPDPKPAVIDDTKRIEVAGWPYVVRRLPPDMVEITGGDPAAPRNNTILARFRTAAERTTGCTLSKPSFFDGGVRGDLDCSAQRIP
;
A
#
# COMPACT_ATOMS: atom_id res chain seq x y z
N MET A 1 34.28 57.09 -19.14
CA MET A 1 33.21 56.19 -19.61
C MET A 1 33.85 54.89 -20.07
N LEU A 2 34.07 53.92 -19.16
CA LEU A 2 34.42 52.55 -19.53
C LEU A 2 33.36 51.66 -18.89
N LEU A 3 32.21 51.66 -19.57
CA LEU A 3 31.01 50.95 -19.22
C LEU A 3 31.24 49.43 -19.39
N LEU A 4 30.92 48.67 -18.35
CA LEU A 4 29.96 47.57 -18.44
C LEU A 4 30.28 46.41 -19.41
N ALA A 5 31.50 45.87 -19.41
CA ALA A 5 31.82 44.68 -20.23
C ALA A 5 31.96 43.35 -19.45
N LEU A 6 31.61 43.32 -18.15
CA LEU A 6 31.91 42.17 -17.27
C LEU A 6 30.70 41.53 -16.58
N ILE A 7 29.46 41.81 -17.01
CA ILE A 7 28.25 41.30 -16.32
C ILE A 7 27.55 40.16 -17.09
N ALA A 8 27.98 39.80 -18.30
CA ALA A 8 27.22 38.87 -19.15
C ALA A 8 27.63 37.38 -19.03
N TYR A 9 28.65 37.03 -18.23
CA TYR A 9 29.23 35.67 -18.23
C TYR A 9 28.89 34.83 -16.99
N GLN A 10 27.84 35.17 -16.24
CA GLN A 10 27.53 34.49 -14.96
C GLN A 10 26.16 33.78 -14.91
N THR A 11 25.37 33.75 -15.98
CA THR A 11 23.97 33.26 -15.89
C THR A 11 23.63 31.99 -16.66
N MET A 12 24.59 31.35 -17.33
CA MET A 12 24.34 30.10 -18.07
C MET A 12 24.79 28.88 -17.28
N LEU A 13 24.23 28.65 -16.09
CA LEU A 13 24.24 27.30 -15.53
C LEU A 13 23.16 26.50 -16.28
N PRO A 14 23.50 25.38 -16.95
CA PRO A 14 22.50 24.55 -17.60
C PRO A 14 21.53 24.03 -16.54
N VAL A 15 20.24 24.30 -16.75
CA VAL A 15 19.17 23.75 -15.92
C VAL A 15 19.31 22.23 -15.97
N PRO A 16 19.56 21.54 -14.84
CA PRO A 16 19.65 20.09 -14.85
C PRO A 16 18.33 19.53 -15.39
N PRO A 17 18.36 18.49 -16.23
CA PRO A 17 17.14 17.89 -16.75
C PRO A 17 16.22 17.51 -15.59
N PRO A 18 14.89 17.61 -15.76
CA PRO A 18 13.93 17.19 -14.74
C PRO A 18 14.32 15.79 -14.27
N ARG A 19 14.57 15.62 -12.97
CA ARG A 19 14.75 14.29 -12.40
C ARG A 19 13.47 13.51 -12.72
N PRO A 20 13.56 12.28 -13.25
CA PRO A 20 12.39 11.43 -13.39
C PRO A 20 11.66 11.41 -12.05
N ASP A 21 10.34 11.58 -12.06
CA ASP A 21 9.54 11.47 -10.84
C ASP A 21 9.93 10.17 -10.12
N PRO A 22 10.15 10.21 -8.79
CA PRO A 22 10.46 9.01 -8.04
C PRO A 22 9.38 7.98 -8.35
N LYS A 23 9.76 6.89 -9.02
CA LYS A 23 8.87 5.74 -9.19
C LYS A 23 8.41 5.38 -7.78
N PRO A 24 7.09 5.28 -7.50
CA PRO A 24 6.62 4.96 -6.16
C PRO A 24 7.38 3.73 -5.68
N ALA A 25 8.08 3.86 -4.56
CA ALA A 25 8.74 2.73 -3.95
C ALA A 25 7.64 1.68 -3.74
N VAL A 26 7.77 0.53 -4.41
CA VAL A 26 6.91 -0.62 -4.12
C VAL A 26 7.36 -1.07 -2.74
N ILE A 27 6.71 -0.56 -1.70
CA ILE A 27 6.87 -1.08 -0.36
C ILE A 27 6.29 -2.49 -0.43
N ASP A 28 7.15 -3.51 -0.37
CA ASP A 28 6.71 -4.89 -0.19
C ASP A 28 6.16 -5.01 1.24
N ASP A 29 4.96 -4.49 1.43
CA ASP A 29 4.22 -4.47 2.70
C ASP A 29 3.54 -5.82 2.95
N THR A 30 4.28 -6.90 2.69
CA THR A 30 3.85 -8.26 2.97
C THR A 30 4.14 -8.57 4.44
N LYS A 31 3.09 -8.86 5.21
CA LYS A 31 3.19 -9.25 6.63
C LYS A 31 2.49 -10.58 6.88
N ARG A 32 3.06 -11.36 7.80
CA ARG A 32 2.46 -12.62 8.26
C ARG A 32 1.88 -12.41 9.65
N ILE A 33 0.66 -12.91 9.87
CA ILE A 33 -0.06 -12.78 11.14
C ILE A 33 -0.84 -14.05 11.45
N GLU A 34 -1.06 -14.36 12.73
CA GLU A 34 -1.96 -15.42 13.15
C GLU A 34 -3.31 -14.86 13.60
N VAL A 35 -4.39 -15.44 13.08
CA VAL A 35 -5.77 -15.13 13.48
C VAL A 35 -6.50 -16.42 13.77
N ALA A 36 -7.01 -16.56 15.00
CA ALA A 36 -7.73 -17.75 15.47
C ALA A 36 -6.95 -19.06 15.23
N GLY A 37 -5.64 -19.07 15.52
CA GLY A 37 -4.78 -20.25 15.39
C GLY A 37 -4.29 -20.57 13.97
N TRP A 38 -4.65 -19.74 12.97
CA TRP A 38 -4.26 -19.97 11.58
C TRP A 38 -3.38 -18.85 11.02
N PRO A 39 -2.33 -19.17 10.24
CA PRO A 39 -1.45 -18.18 9.66
C PRO A 39 -2.06 -17.54 8.39
N TYR A 40 -2.01 -16.22 8.31
CA TYR A 40 -2.39 -15.43 7.15
C TYR A 40 -1.20 -14.61 6.66
N VAL A 41 -1.12 -14.42 5.35
CA VAL A 41 -0.19 -13.50 4.70
C VAL A 41 -0.99 -12.36 4.12
N VAL A 42 -0.71 -11.14 4.56
CA VAL A 42 -1.39 -9.91 4.18
C VAL A 42 -0.42 -9.08 3.37
N ARG A 43 -0.77 -8.77 2.12
CA ARG A 43 0.04 -7.98 1.20
C ARG A 43 -0.74 -6.75 0.77
N ARG A 44 -0.22 -5.55 1.07
CA ARG A 44 -0.80 -4.31 0.52
C ARG A 44 -0.50 -4.23 -0.97
N LEU A 45 -1.51 -3.81 -1.73
CA LEU A 45 -1.45 -3.59 -3.16
C LEU A 45 -1.78 -2.12 -3.44
N PRO A 46 -1.06 -1.44 -4.35
CA PRO A 46 -1.42 -0.08 -4.74
C PRO A 46 -2.78 -0.01 -5.46
N PRO A 47 -3.54 1.11 -5.35
CA PRO A 47 -3.29 2.24 -4.44
C PRO A 47 -3.76 1.99 -3.00
N ASP A 48 -4.89 1.31 -2.79
CA ASP A 48 -5.49 1.06 -1.46
C ASP A 48 -6.16 -0.33 -1.42
N MET A 49 -5.48 -1.35 -1.93
CA MET A 49 -5.99 -2.71 -1.94
C MET A 49 -5.17 -3.59 -1.00
N VAL A 50 -5.75 -4.71 -0.62
CA VAL A 50 -5.05 -5.75 0.12
C VAL A 50 -5.40 -7.12 -0.45
N GLU A 51 -4.40 -7.98 -0.48
CA GLU A 51 -4.55 -9.40 -0.76
C GLU A 51 -4.16 -10.17 0.50
N ILE A 52 -5.02 -11.10 0.90
CA ILE A 52 -4.83 -11.91 2.09
C ILE A 52 -4.96 -13.37 1.71
N THR A 53 -3.92 -14.15 1.98
CA THR A 53 -3.84 -15.59 1.68
C THR A 53 -3.56 -16.40 2.93
N GLY A 54 -3.77 -17.71 2.85
CA GLY A 54 -3.62 -18.63 3.97
C GLY A 54 -4.92 -18.84 4.73
N GLY A 55 -4.81 -19.03 6.05
CA GLY A 55 -5.92 -19.49 6.87
C GLY A 55 -6.09 -21.01 6.83
N ASP A 56 -7.25 -21.45 7.34
CA ASP A 56 -7.66 -22.86 7.29
C ASP A 56 -8.14 -23.21 5.87
N PRO A 57 -7.44 -24.09 5.12
CA PRO A 57 -7.85 -24.45 3.76
C PRO A 57 -9.16 -25.25 3.71
N ALA A 58 -9.57 -25.87 4.83
CA ALA A 58 -10.82 -26.60 4.93
C ALA A 58 -12.01 -25.71 5.34
N ALA A 59 -11.76 -24.44 5.72
CA ALA A 59 -12.83 -23.56 6.16
C ALA A 59 -13.77 -23.17 5.00
N PRO A 60 -15.10 -23.29 5.18
CA PRO A 60 -16.05 -22.87 4.17
C PRO A 60 -16.01 -21.35 3.98
N ARG A 61 -16.17 -20.89 2.72
CA ARG A 61 -16.25 -19.47 2.35
C ARG A 61 -17.56 -18.85 2.84
N ASN A 62 -17.59 -18.42 4.10
CA ASN A 62 -18.74 -17.86 4.79
C ASN A 62 -18.38 -16.59 5.58
N ASN A 63 -19.36 -16.06 6.33
CA ASN A 63 -19.17 -14.84 7.13
C ASN A 63 -18.12 -15.00 8.24
N THR A 64 -17.96 -16.20 8.79
CA THR A 64 -17.00 -16.49 9.86
C THR A 64 -15.56 -16.42 9.35
N ILE A 65 -15.25 -17.06 8.22
CA ILE A 65 -13.90 -16.96 7.63
C ILE A 65 -13.63 -15.54 7.14
N LEU A 66 -14.65 -14.85 6.61
CA LEU A 66 -14.52 -13.46 6.18
C LEU A 66 -14.17 -12.53 7.35
N ALA A 67 -14.75 -12.76 8.53
CA ALA A 67 -14.38 -12.02 9.74
C ALA A 67 -12.89 -12.19 10.08
N ARG A 68 -12.33 -13.40 9.91
CA ARG A 68 -10.89 -13.64 10.12
C ARG A 68 -10.02 -12.86 9.14
N PHE A 69 -10.41 -12.81 7.86
CA PHE A 69 -9.72 -11.99 6.86
C PHE A 69 -9.80 -10.49 7.17
N ARG A 70 -10.95 -9.99 7.64
CA ARG A 70 -11.09 -8.61 8.10
C ARG A 70 -10.17 -8.31 9.28
N THR A 71 -10.13 -9.19 10.29
CA THR A 71 -9.22 -9.07 11.43
C THR A 71 -7.75 -9.08 11.00
N ALA A 72 -7.38 -9.92 10.03
CA ALA A 72 -6.03 -9.94 9.48
C ALA A 72 -5.68 -8.61 8.79
N ALA A 73 -6.59 -8.06 7.99
CA ALA A 73 -6.43 -6.76 7.35
C ALA A 73 -6.27 -5.65 8.40
N GLU A 74 -7.18 -5.58 9.36
CA GLU A 74 -7.24 -4.54 10.39
C GLU A 74 -6.00 -4.57 11.28
N ARG A 75 -5.59 -5.74 11.79
CA ARG A 75 -4.39 -5.83 12.65
C ARG A 75 -3.09 -5.51 11.91
N THR A 76 -3.06 -5.68 10.60
CA THR A 76 -1.86 -5.46 9.78
C THR A 76 -1.78 -4.04 9.25
N THR A 77 -2.92 -3.49 8.85
CA THR A 77 -3.02 -2.22 8.12
C THR A 77 -3.65 -1.09 8.94
N GLY A 78 -4.32 -1.45 10.03
CA GLY A 78 -5.24 -0.60 10.80
C GLY A 78 -6.54 -0.27 10.06
N CYS A 79 -6.72 -0.72 8.82
CA CYS A 79 -7.83 -0.33 7.95
C CYS A 79 -8.85 -1.45 7.84
N THR A 80 -10.09 -1.10 7.54
CA THR A 80 -11.17 -2.08 7.37
C THR A 80 -11.13 -2.65 5.96
N LEU A 81 -11.20 -3.98 5.84
CA LEU A 81 -11.35 -4.65 4.55
C LEU A 81 -12.78 -4.49 4.02
N SER A 82 -12.89 -3.80 2.89
CA SER A 82 -14.14 -3.51 2.20
C SER A 82 -14.18 -4.19 0.82
N LYS A 83 -15.41 -4.44 0.32
CA LYS A 83 -15.69 -5.16 -0.93
C LYS A 83 -14.82 -6.43 -1.14
N PRO A 84 -14.79 -7.35 -0.16
CA PRO A 84 -13.97 -8.54 -0.26
C PRO A 84 -14.46 -9.47 -1.38
N SER A 85 -13.52 -9.95 -2.18
CA SER A 85 -13.74 -10.95 -3.22
C SER A 85 -12.83 -12.15 -2.98
N PHE A 86 -13.43 -13.34 -2.89
CA PHE A 86 -12.68 -14.58 -2.73
C PHE A 86 -12.05 -15.01 -4.05
N PHE A 87 -10.80 -15.47 -3.98
CA PHE A 87 -10.13 -16.19 -5.06
C PHE A 87 -9.55 -17.49 -4.52
N ASP A 88 -8.88 -18.26 -5.38
CA ASP A 88 -8.27 -19.50 -4.93
C ASP A 88 -7.10 -19.23 -3.96
N GLY A 89 -7.25 -19.67 -2.72
CA GLY A 89 -6.26 -19.46 -1.66
C GLY A 89 -6.36 -18.15 -0.85
N GLY A 90 -7.38 -17.30 -1.06
CA GLY A 90 -7.49 -16.06 -0.29
C GLY A 90 -8.66 -15.12 -0.62
N VAL A 91 -8.51 -13.87 -0.14
CA VAL A 91 -9.43 -12.75 -0.36
C VAL A 91 -8.65 -11.53 -0.82
N ARG A 92 -9.20 -10.79 -1.77
CA ARG A 92 -8.74 -9.46 -2.17
C ARG A 92 -9.84 -8.43 -1.92
N GLY A 93 -9.50 -7.23 -1.51
CA GLY A 93 -10.47 -6.14 -1.36
C GLY A 93 -9.81 -4.78 -1.15
N ASP A 94 -10.66 -3.76 -1.06
CA ASP A 94 -10.25 -2.38 -0.83
C ASP A 94 -10.01 -2.14 0.67
N LEU A 95 -9.02 -1.32 1.03
CA LEU A 95 -8.77 -0.87 2.40
C LEU A 95 -9.50 0.46 2.65
N ASP A 96 -10.44 0.44 3.57
CA ASP A 96 -11.06 1.65 4.10
C ASP A 96 -10.34 2.10 5.37
N CYS A 97 -9.48 3.11 5.23
CA CYS A 97 -8.72 3.72 6.32
C CYS A 97 -9.41 4.98 6.89
N SER A 98 -10.69 5.24 6.57
CA SER A 98 -11.42 6.43 7.04
C SER A 98 -11.42 6.56 8.56
N ALA A 99 -11.49 5.45 9.29
CA ALA A 99 -11.43 5.41 10.76
C ALA A 99 -10.07 5.84 11.35
N GLN A 100 -8.99 5.82 10.57
CA GLN A 100 -7.67 6.29 11.00
C GLN A 100 -7.47 7.80 10.78
N ARG A 101 -8.34 8.46 10.00
CA ARG A 101 -8.30 9.91 9.81
C ARG A 101 -8.93 10.60 11.01
N ILE A 102 -8.25 10.58 12.14
CA ILE A 102 -8.49 11.55 13.21
C ILE A 102 -7.50 12.71 12.96
N PRO A 103 -7.97 13.98 12.91
CA PRO A 103 -7.16 15.16 12.61
C PRO A 103 -6.05 15.45 13.63
#